data_AF-A0A5P9PIK7-F1
#
_entry.id   AF-A0A5P9PIK7-F1
#
_cell.length_a   1.000
_cell.length_b   1.000
_cell.length_c   1.000
_cell.angle_alpha   90.00
_cell.angle_beta   90.00
_cell.angle_gamma   90.00
#
_symmetry.space_group_name_H-M   'P 1'
#
loop_
_entity.id
_entity.type
_entity.pdbx_description
1 polymer ?
#
loop_
_entity_poly.entity_id
_entity_poly.type
_entity_poly.pdbx_seq_one_letter_code
_entity_poly.pdbx_strand_id
1 'polypeptide(L)'
;MSIAATYLGDLGRVRVQLAGAPAVADHAIVERSTDTITWTTVRAGLTVGLSGGAGVVDDYEYIPGVVNHYRASYVDNAQISYSNGDGPVHADNAAVTPTIAAGLQVDGMLLTLVVACRSTAQTVDTPAGWIKIIDYQTVKVFHKRWTAGTVNPTITPAGGAAGDTVTAYIVGFSNAEPGYTALATQTNASGQNIPTPSLTVPDPNSAIALVAHKLAEVTTTSVLSLFLNSAVNSTAVGLDQAAIWQRASAASNISSVAAQTLTITGGAAAISRAVIWSMRKAPWISQESTSITPVNTQFWIKNLRRPNNNVQVNVTGFGDIGRTARTGVFDVINRTLPVAVTDLHSGRSMELRVTTDTVGAAADLDTRFAAGEVMLFQSLGPDCPIPTMYAVIGNYAYGRKSQRAQRRHFTLPLVEVAAPDAGVFSTTVTYGDLPGLFATYADLIAAEPTYSDVLDIVAESEVIVP
;
A
#
# COMPACT_ATOMS: atom_id res chain seq x y z
N MET A 1 -1.96 -4.84 15.93
CA MET A 1 -2.72 -4.54 14.70
C MET A 1 -3.52 -5.78 14.35
N SER A 2 -4.75 -5.63 13.88
CA SER A 2 -5.55 -6.75 13.38
C SER A 2 -6.48 -6.31 12.26
N ILE A 3 -6.72 -7.21 11.32
CA ILE A 3 -7.72 -7.08 10.27
C ILE A 3 -8.72 -8.24 10.42
N ALA A 4 -10.00 -7.91 10.39
CA ALA A 4 -11.09 -8.89 10.45
C ALA A 4 -12.00 -8.70 9.24
N ALA A 5 -12.41 -9.81 8.62
CA ALA A 5 -13.38 -9.80 7.54
C ALA A 5 -14.64 -10.55 8.00
N THR A 6 -15.81 -9.91 7.87
CA THR A 6 -17.10 -10.48 8.27
C THR A 6 -18.08 -10.38 7.12
N TYR A 7 -18.70 -11.51 6.75
CA TYR A 7 -19.77 -11.50 5.75
C TYR A 7 -21.10 -11.05 6.39
N LEU A 8 -21.67 -9.98 5.86
CA LEU A 8 -22.95 -9.42 6.25
C LEU A 8 -23.98 -9.76 5.16
N GLY A 9 -24.70 -10.85 5.39
CA GLY A 9 -25.65 -11.44 4.43
C GLY A 9 -26.99 -10.70 4.34
N ASP A 10 -27.21 -9.66 5.13
CA ASP A 10 -28.35 -8.74 5.04
C ASP A 10 -28.16 -7.68 3.94
N LEU A 11 -26.92 -7.26 3.69
CA LEU A 11 -26.56 -6.27 2.67
C LEU A 11 -25.71 -6.85 1.53
N GLY A 12 -25.36 -8.14 1.61
CA GLY A 12 -24.58 -8.83 0.59
C GLY A 12 -23.20 -8.22 0.45
N ARG A 13 -22.43 -8.15 1.54
CA ARG A 13 -21.10 -7.53 1.57
C ARG A 13 -20.17 -8.23 2.54
N VAL A 14 -18.88 -8.06 2.33
CA VAL A 14 -17.85 -8.39 3.33
C VAL A 14 -17.37 -7.10 3.96
N ARG A 15 -17.64 -6.92 5.26
CA ARG A 15 -17.10 -5.82 6.03
C ARG A 15 -15.68 -6.15 6.49
N VAL A 16 -14.72 -5.34 6.06
CA VAL A 16 -13.31 -5.43 6.48
C VAL A 16 -13.06 -4.37 7.55
N GLN A 17 -12.79 -4.81 8.77
CA GLN A 17 -12.52 -3.95 9.92
C GLN A 17 -11.04 -3.99 10.26
N LEU A 18 -10.47 -2.81 10.48
CA LEU A 18 -9.08 -2.57 10.88
C LEU A 18 -9.09 -2.12 12.34
N ALA A 19 -8.16 -2.64 13.14
CA ALA A 19 -8.00 -2.22 14.53
C ALA A 19 -6.53 -2.16 14.95
N GLY A 20 -6.23 -1.19 15.82
CA GLY A 20 -4.90 -0.98 16.38
C GLY A 20 -3.86 -0.63 15.33
N ALA A 21 -4.23 0.12 14.29
CA ALA A 21 -3.31 0.65 13.29
C ALA A 21 -2.19 1.48 13.95
N PRO A 22 -0.99 1.57 13.36
CA PRO A 22 0.08 2.40 13.89
C PRO A 22 -0.39 3.85 14.05
N ALA A 23 -0.03 4.50 15.17
CA ALA A 23 -0.43 5.88 15.44
C ALA A 23 0.07 6.91 14.41
N VAL A 24 1.11 6.54 13.65
CA VAL A 24 1.69 7.35 12.57
C VAL A 24 1.06 7.08 11.19
N ALA A 25 0.13 6.13 11.07
CA ALA A 25 -0.55 5.86 9.82
C ALA A 25 -1.65 6.90 9.56
N ASP A 26 -1.62 7.53 8.39
CA ASP A 26 -2.66 8.48 7.97
C ASP A 26 -3.90 7.78 7.42
N HIS A 27 -3.69 6.67 6.71
CA HIS A 27 -4.76 5.86 6.11
C HIS A 27 -4.29 4.41 5.92
N ALA A 28 -5.23 3.55 5.54
CA ALA A 28 -4.94 2.21 5.08
C ALA A 28 -5.36 2.01 3.62
N ILE A 29 -4.59 1.21 2.88
CA ILE A 29 -4.96 0.65 1.59
C ILE A 29 -5.47 -0.77 1.83
N VAL A 30 -6.72 -1.06 1.48
CA VAL A 30 -7.34 -2.38 1.60
C VAL A 30 -7.51 -3.00 0.21
N GLU A 31 -6.94 -4.17 0.04
CA GLU A 31 -6.97 -4.93 -1.21
C GLU A 31 -7.53 -6.34 -0.96
N ARG A 32 -8.17 -6.89 -2.00
CA ARG A 32 -8.67 -8.26 -2.05
C ARG A 32 -7.89 -9.07 -3.08
N SER A 33 -7.72 -10.36 -2.79
CA SER A 33 -7.21 -11.36 -3.72
C SER A 33 -7.95 -12.69 -3.55
N THR A 34 -8.06 -13.48 -4.61
CA THR A 34 -8.54 -14.88 -4.54
C THR A 34 -7.42 -15.90 -4.71
N ASP A 35 -6.18 -15.46 -4.98
CA ASP A 35 -5.03 -16.31 -5.27
C ASP A 35 -3.77 -15.92 -4.46
N THR A 36 -3.84 -14.85 -3.66
CA THR A 36 -2.73 -14.19 -2.93
C THR A 36 -1.64 -13.58 -3.80
N ILE A 37 -1.79 -13.62 -5.12
CA ILE A 37 -0.82 -13.13 -6.12
C ILE A 37 -1.33 -11.83 -6.73
N THR A 38 -2.55 -11.86 -7.26
CA THR A 38 -3.19 -10.72 -7.89
C THR A 38 -4.06 -10.01 -6.86
N TRP A 39 -3.69 -8.77 -6.54
CA TRP A 39 -4.41 -7.95 -5.57
C TRP A 39 -5.15 -6.84 -6.30
N THR A 40 -6.43 -6.68 -5.96
CA THR A 40 -7.29 -5.59 -6.46
C THR A 40 -7.71 -4.74 -5.27
N THR A 41 -7.54 -3.43 -5.36
CA THR A 41 -8.04 -2.52 -4.34
C THR A 41 -9.55 -2.69 -4.18
N VAL A 42 -10.01 -2.90 -2.95
CA VAL A 42 -11.43 -2.89 -2.64
C VAL A 42 -11.98 -1.51 -3.02
N ARG A 43 -13.23 -1.41 -3.47
CA ARG A 43 -13.86 -0.11 -3.77
C ARG A 43 -13.76 0.83 -2.56
N ALA A 44 -13.34 2.07 -2.80
CA ALA A 44 -12.88 3.03 -1.79
C ALA A 44 -11.92 2.49 -0.71
N GLY A 45 -11.24 1.39 -0.99
CA GLY A 45 -10.16 0.82 -0.19
C GLY A 45 -8.82 1.50 -0.39
N LEU A 46 -8.69 2.48 -1.30
CA LEU A 46 -7.41 3.17 -1.54
C LEU A 46 -7.01 4.10 -0.40
N THR A 47 -7.98 4.76 0.25
CA THR A 47 -7.73 5.73 1.32
C THR A 47 -8.71 5.50 2.46
N VAL A 48 -8.63 4.31 3.09
CA VAL A 48 -9.48 4.01 4.26
C VAL A 48 -9.00 4.85 5.43
N GLY A 49 -9.82 5.82 5.82
CA GLY A 49 -9.55 6.69 6.97
C GLY A 49 -9.40 5.90 8.26
N LEU A 50 -8.48 6.34 9.11
CA LEU A 50 -8.21 5.72 10.41
C LEU A 50 -8.59 6.70 11.53
N SER A 51 -9.53 6.30 12.38
CA SER A 51 -9.94 7.05 13.57
C SER A 51 -9.59 6.23 14.82
N GLY A 52 -8.73 6.77 15.69
CA GLY A 52 -8.23 6.03 16.87
C GLY A 52 -7.53 4.71 16.53
N GLY A 53 -6.94 4.61 15.33
CA GLY A 53 -6.33 3.38 14.82
C GLY A 53 -7.32 2.31 14.33
N ALA A 54 -8.61 2.65 14.21
CA ALA A 54 -9.64 1.81 13.62
C ALA A 54 -10.09 2.34 12.25
N GLY A 55 -10.45 1.44 11.35
CA GLY A 55 -10.95 1.78 10.01
C GLY A 55 -11.89 0.69 9.50
N VAL A 56 -12.75 1.02 8.55
CA VAL A 56 -13.71 0.08 7.96
C VAL A 56 -13.84 0.33 6.47
N VAL A 57 -13.93 -0.75 5.69
CA VAL A 57 -14.35 -0.70 4.28
C VAL A 57 -15.29 -1.87 4.00
N ASP A 58 -16.36 -1.64 3.24
CA ASP A 58 -17.26 -2.70 2.82
C ASP A 58 -16.96 -3.13 1.38
N ASP A 59 -16.77 -4.42 1.19
CA ASP A 59 -16.56 -5.04 -0.10
C ASP A 59 -17.83 -5.71 -0.61
N TYR A 60 -18.42 -5.12 -1.66
CA TYR A 60 -19.60 -5.67 -2.33
C TYR A 60 -19.27 -6.62 -3.49
N GLU A 61 -17.99 -6.70 -3.87
CA GLU A 61 -17.50 -7.35 -5.09
C GLU A 61 -16.77 -8.68 -4.81
N TYR A 62 -16.88 -9.19 -3.58
CA TYR A 62 -16.32 -10.50 -3.19
C TYR A 62 -16.80 -11.62 -4.12
N ILE A 63 -16.05 -12.72 -4.18
CA ILE A 63 -16.45 -13.91 -4.94
C ILE A 63 -17.10 -14.93 -3.99
N PRO A 64 -18.41 -15.20 -4.10
CA PRO A 64 -19.10 -16.15 -3.23
C PRO A 64 -18.58 -17.58 -3.44
N GLY A 65 -18.50 -18.36 -2.36
CA GLY A 65 -18.02 -19.74 -2.39
C GLY A 65 -16.51 -19.89 -2.59
N VAL A 66 -15.76 -18.80 -2.73
CA VAL A 66 -14.30 -18.77 -2.89
C VAL A 66 -13.67 -18.08 -1.69
N VAL A 67 -12.47 -18.52 -1.30
CA VAL A 67 -11.70 -17.83 -0.26
C VAL A 67 -11.28 -16.46 -0.81
N ASN A 68 -11.75 -15.40 -0.17
CA ASN A 68 -11.33 -14.04 -0.44
C ASN A 68 -10.29 -13.67 0.63
N HIS A 69 -9.06 -13.42 0.20
CA HIS A 69 -7.99 -12.90 1.03
C HIS A 69 -8.04 -11.38 1.02
N TYR A 70 -7.91 -10.75 2.18
CA TYR A 70 -7.82 -9.31 2.34
C TYR A 70 -6.48 -8.95 2.96
N ARG A 71 -5.92 -7.82 2.53
CA ARG A 71 -4.78 -7.20 3.20
C ARG A 71 -5.02 -5.73 3.42
N ALA A 72 -4.53 -5.21 4.54
CA ALA A 72 -4.50 -3.78 4.84
C ALA A 72 -3.05 -3.33 4.95
N SER A 73 -2.66 -2.36 4.12
CA SER A 73 -1.35 -1.72 4.15
C SER A 73 -1.50 -0.34 4.80
N TYR A 74 -0.87 -0.12 5.95
CA TYR A 74 -0.97 1.13 6.69
C TYR A 74 0.06 2.13 6.17
N VAL A 75 -0.38 3.29 5.68
CA VAL A 75 0.44 4.25 4.95
C VAL A 75 0.68 5.50 5.80
N ASP A 76 1.94 5.92 5.87
CA ASP A 76 2.38 7.21 6.43
C ASP A 76 2.75 8.14 5.26
N ASN A 77 2.02 9.25 5.12
CA ASN A 77 2.27 10.28 4.12
C ASN A 77 3.45 11.18 4.47
N ALA A 78 3.95 11.14 5.71
CA ALA A 78 5.13 11.89 6.09
C ALA A 78 6.34 11.57 5.21
N GLN A 79 7.26 12.51 5.15
CA GLN A 79 8.54 12.34 4.46
C GLN A 79 9.46 11.43 5.29
N ILE A 80 10.48 10.86 4.65
CA ILE A 80 11.52 10.13 5.40
C ILE A 80 12.16 11.10 6.40
N SER A 81 12.12 10.74 7.67
CA SER A 81 12.80 11.49 8.73
C SER A 81 13.98 10.69 9.26
N TYR A 82 14.94 11.38 9.86
CA TYR A 82 16.16 10.78 10.39
C TYR A 82 16.23 10.99 11.89
N SER A 83 16.69 9.97 12.60
CA SER A 83 17.03 10.04 14.01
C SER A 83 18.46 9.56 14.24
N ASN A 84 19.18 10.30 15.08
CA ASN A 84 20.49 9.89 15.55
C ASN A 84 20.35 8.66 16.45
N GLY A 85 21.28 7.73 16.34
CA GLY A 85 21.49 6.73 17.38
C GLY A 85 22.52 7.17 18.41
N ASP A 86 23.02 6.20 19.16
CA ASP A 86 24.10 6.42 20.12
C ASP A 86 25.45 6.62 19.42
N GLY A 87 26.44 7.07 20.19
CA GLY A 87 27.80 7.24 19.71
C GLY A 87 28.43 5.94 19.17
N PRO A 88 29.50 6.06 18.37
CA PRO A 88 30.19 4.91 17.82
C PRO A 88 30.85 4.06 18.90
N VAL A 89 30.90 2.75 18.65
CA VAL A 89 31.65 1.79 19.47
C VAL A 89 32.87 1.34 18.67
N HIS A 90 34.00 1.23 19.35
CA HIS A 90 35.29 0.90 18.75
C HIS A 90 35.92 -0.30 19.45
N ALA A 91 36.61 -1.15 18.70
CA ALA A 91 37.48 -2.17 19.26
C ALA A 91 38.67 -2.45 18.34
N ASP A 92 39.78 -2.92 18.92
CA ASP A 92 40.94 -3.39 18.19
C ASP A 92 40.73 -4.84 17.75
N ASN A 93 40.43 -5.04 16.46
CA ASN A 93 40.20 -6.33 15.80
C ASN A 93 39.37 -7.32 16.65
N ALA A 94 38.36 -6.79 17.34
CA ALA A 94 37.50 -7.53 18.25
C ALA A 94 36.04 -7.15 18.01
N ALA A 95 35.14 -7.95 18.58
CA ALA A 95 33.71 -7.77 18.38
C ALA A 95 33.22 -6.43 18.96
N VAL A 96 32.34 -5.75 18.24
CA VAL A 96 31.68 -4.51 18.67
C VAL A 96 30.17 -4.69 18.69
N THR A 97 29.51 -4.12 19.70
CA THR A 97 28.04 -4.18 19.85
C THR A 97 27.49 -2.77 20.03
N PRO A 98 27.17 -2.05 18.93
CA PRO A 98 26.52 -0.75 19.03
C PRO A 98 25.11 -0.87 19.63
N THR A 99 24.74 0.12 20.44
CA THR A 99 23.43 0.15 21.11
C THR A 99 22.36 0.73 20.18
N ILE A 100 21.17 0.13 20.17
CA ILE A 100 19.98 0.71 19.54
C ILE A 100 19.39 1.74 20.51
N ALA A 101 19.68 3.01 20.28
CA ALA A 101 19.19 4.11 21.12
C ALA A 101 17.66 4.08 21.27
N ALA A 102 17.15 4.52 22.42
CA ALA A 102 15.71 4.49 22.73
C ALA A 102 14.86 5.23 21.67
N GLY A 103 15.37 6.33 21.10
CA GLY A 103 14.69 7.07 20.04
C GLY A 103 14.60 6.33 18.69
N LEU A 104 15.33 5.23 18.54
CA LEU A 104 15.27 4.36 17.35
C LEU A 104 14.33 3.15 17.53
N GLN A 105 13.76 2.99 18.72
CA GLN A 105 12.90 1.84 19.07
C GLN A 105 11.44 2.12 18.71
N VAL A 106 11.21 2.47 17.43
CA VAL A 106 9.89 2.79 16.88
C VAL A 106 9.52 1.72 15.84
N ASP A 107 8.31 1.17 15.95
CA ASP A 107 7.86 0.07 15.09
C ASP A 107 7.96 0.42 13.61
N GLY A 108 8.62 -0.46 12.84
CA GLY A 108 8.84 -0.27 11.41
C GLY A 108 9.95 0.71 11.03
N MET A 109 10.64 1.36 11.98
CA MET A 109 11.76 2.25 11.69
C MET A 109 12.90 1.49 11.01
N LEU A 110 13.47 2.05 9.93
CA LEU A 110 14.64 1.48 9.28
C LEU A 110 15.88 1.81 10.09
N LEU A 111 16.51 0.81 10.67
CA LEU A 111 17.82 0.90 11.29
C LEU A 111 18.90 0.71 10.23
N THR A 112 19.87 1.61 10.22
CA THR A 112 21.07 1.54 9.39
C THR A 112 22.29 1.38 10.28
N LEU A 113 22.89 0.19 10.26
CA LEU A 113 24.14 -0.11 10.94
C LEU A 113 25.29 0.13 9.97
N VAL A 114 26.19 1.04 10.34
CA VAL A 114 27.42 1.31 9.59
C VAL A 114 28.58 0.68 10.33
N VAL A 115 29.40 -0.07 9.60
CA VAL A 115 30.62 -0.68 10.11
C VAL A 115 31.79 -0.21 9.27
N ALA A 116 32.82 0.33 9.92
CA ALA A 116 34.07 0.71 9.32
C ALA A 116 35.21 -0.12 9.89
N CYS A 117 35.99 -0.75 9.02
CA CYS A 117 37.09 -1.65 9.36
C CYS A 117 38.38 -1.08 8.80
N ARG A 118 39.46 -1.01 9.58
CA ARG A 118 40.72 -0.44 9.09
C ARG A 118 41.30 -1.22 7.91
N SER A 119 41.32 -2.55 8.00
CA SER A 119 41.95 -3.40 7.00
C SER A 119 41.02 -3.74 5.84
N THR A 120 41.55 -3.75 4.61
CA THR A 120 40.82 -4.19 3.42
C THR A 120 40.63 -5.70 3.35
N ALA A 121 41.44 -6.46 4.09
CA ALA A 121 41.31 -7.91 4.21
C ALA A 121 40.28 -8.32 5.27
N GLN A 122 39.89 -7.38 6.14
CA GLN A 122 38.96 -7.64 7.22
C GLN A 122 37.53 -7.81 6.68
N THR A 123 36.92 -8.95 7.01
CA THR A 123 35.51 -9.22 6.79
C THR A 123 34.76 -9.09 8.11
N VAL A 124 33.44 -8.96 8.03
CA VAL A 124 32.55 -8.95 9.19
C VAL A 124 31.38 -9.87 8.90
N ASP A 125 30.89 -10.52 9.96
CA ASP A 125 29.67 -11.29 9.92
C ASP A 125 28.44 -10.40 9.65
N THR A 126 27.33 -11.05 9.28
CA THR A 126 26.03 -10.40 9.16
C THR A 126 25.23 -10.71 10.41
N PRO A 127 24.92 -9.72 11.27
CA PRO A 127 24.14 -9.96 12.48
C PRO A 127 22.77 -10.55 12.17
N ALA A 128 22.22 -11.34 13.10
CA ALA A 128 20.95 -12.04 12.89
C ALA A 128 19.79 -11.07 12.56
N GLY A 129 19.12 -11.31 11.44
CA GLY A 129 17.99 -10.51 10.95
C GLY A 129 18.38 -9.16 10.36
N TRP A 130 19.68 -8.88 10.17
CA TRP A 130 20.15 -7.73 9.41
C TRP A 130 20.47 -8.15 7.97
N ILE A 131 20.27 -7.22 7.04
CA ILE A 131 20.55 -7.42 5.62
C ILE A 131 21.75 -6.56 5.27
N LYS A 132 22.84 -7.17 4.80
CA LYS A 132 24.00 -6.43 4.28
C LYS A 132 23.62 -5.81 2.94
N ILE A 133 23.58 -4.48 2.87
CA ILE A 133 23.24 -3.75 1.65
C ILE A 133 24.47 -3.24 0.91
N ILE A 134 25.55 -2.94 1.63
CA ILE A 134 26.80 -2.43 1.06
C ILE A 134 27.96 -3.25 1.62
N ASP A 135 28.80 -3.73 0.71
CA ASP A 135 30.08 -4.35 1.03
C ASP A 135 31.17 -3.69 0.19
N TYR A 136 31.76 -2.61 0.71
CA TYR A 136 32.78 -1.82 0.02
C TYR A 136 34.09 -1.78 0.81
N GLN A 137 34.80 -2.91 0.80
CA GLN A 137 36.09 -3.08 1.47
C GLN A 137 36.04 -2.64 2.94
N THR A 138 36.54 -1.46 3.28
CA THR A 138 36.58 -0.98 4.66
C THR A 138 35.25 -0.41 5.17
N VAL A 139 34.22 -0.31 4.34
CA VAL A 139 32.88 0.17 4.73
C VAL A 139 31.84 -0.90 4.44
N LYS A 140 31.04 -1.24 5.45
CA LYS A 140 29.87 -2.11 5.34
C LYS A 140 28.65 -1.39 5.88
N VAL A 141 27.50 -1.60 5.24
CA VAL A 141 26.22 -1.06 5.71
C VAL A 141 25.19 -2.16 5.74
N PHE A 142 24.44 -2.22 6.83
CA PHE A 142 23.39 -3.20 7.05
C PHE A 142 22.09 -2.50 7.39
N HIS A 143 20.97 -3.03 6.88
CA HIS A 143 19.63 -2.54 7.15
C HIS A 143 18.82 -3.57 7.95
N LYS A 144 17.99 -3.10 8.87
CA LYS A 144 16.98 -3.91 9.58
C LYS A 144 15.80 -3.02 9.94
N ARG A 145 14.57 -3.51 9.79
CA ARG A 145 13.41 -2.82 10.39
C ARG A 145 13.37 -3.13 11.87
N TRP A 146 13.24 -2.10 12.70
CA TRP A 146 13.02 -2.29 14.12
C TRP A 146 11.63 -2.91 14.33
N THR A 147 11.61 -3.94 15.16
CA THR A 147 10.41 -4.54 15.75
C THR A 147 10.67 -4.76 17.23
N ALA A 148 9.61 -4.80 18.03
CA ALA A 148 9.72 -5.09 19.47
C ALA A 148 10.50 -6.39 19.71
N GLY A 149 11.50 -6.34 20.59
CA GLY A 149 12.41 -7.46 20.86
C GLY A 149 13.66 -7.52 19.98
N THR A 150 13.86 -6.57 19.07
CA THR A 150 15.14 -6.43 18.35
C THR A 150 16.27 -6.18 19.34
N VAL A 151 17.26 -7.07 19.34
CA VAL A 151 18.47 -6.97 20.16
C VAL A 151 19.55 -6.14 19.47
N ASN A 152 20.47 -5.56 20.26
CA ASN A 152 21.66 -4.89 19.75
C ASN A 152 22.48 -5.86 18.87
N PRO A 153 22.90 -5.47 17.66
CA PRO A 153 23.72 -6.32 16.81
C PRO A 153 25.13 -6.42 17.36
N THR A 154 25.69 -7.62 17.39
CA THR A 154 27.12 -7.84 17.58
C THR A 154 27.76 -8.10 16.23
N ILE A 155 28.82 -7.36 15.94
CA ILE A 155 29.65 -7.51 14.73
C ILE A 155 30.97 -8.12 15.15
N THR A 156 31.34 -9.22 14.52
CA THR A 156 32.58 -9.95 14.75
C THR A 156 33.49 -9.83 13.52
N PRO A 157 34.60 -9.09 13.60
CA PRO A 157 35.56 -9.03 12.51
C PRO A 157 36.35 -10.32 12.36
N ALA A 158 36.80 -10.61 11.13
CA ALA A 158 37.72 -11.69 10.82
C ALA A 158 38.77 -11.22 9.79
N GLY A 159 39.99 -11.75 9.85
CA GLY A 159 41.06 -11.45 8.88
C GLY A 159 41.82 -10.13 9.10
N GLY A 160 41.52 -9.38 10.17
CA GLY A 160 42.32 -8.23 10.61
C GLY A 160 43.54 -8.65 11.42
N ALA A 161 44.56 -7.77 11.47
CA ALA A 161 45.70 -7.88 12.36
C ALA A 161 45.42 -7.18 13.71
N ALA A 162 46.24 -7.46 14.73
CA ALA A 162 46.23 -6.65 15.94
C ALA A 162 46.57 -5.20 15.60
N GLY A 163 45.83 -4.25 16.16
CA GLY A 163 45.81 -2.83 15.80
C GLY A 163 44.72 -2.45 14.79
N ASP A 164 44.08 -3.38 14.07
CA ASP A 164 43.06 -3.03 13.09
C ASP A 164 41.73 -2.66 13.75
N THR A 165 41.49 -1.36 13.85
CA THR A 165 40.29 -0.81 14.49
C THR A 165 39.02 -1.17 13.72
N VAL A 166 37.98 -1.54 14.45
CA VAL A 166 36.61 -1.71 13.97
C VAL A 166 35.73 -0.69 14.67
N THR A 167 34.96 0.06 13.89
CA THR A 167 34.00 1.07 14.34
C THR A 167 32.61 0.66 13.89
N ALA A 168 31.63 0.69 14.80
CA ALA A 168 30.23 0.47 14.44
C ALA A 168 29.30 1.48 15.14
N TYR A 169 28.26 1.91 14.43
CA TYR A 169 27.20 2.75 14.97
C TYR A 169 25.88 2.53 14.20
N ILE A 170 24.77 2.86 14.85
CA ILE A 170 23.43 2.71 14.28
C ILE A 170 22.80 4.09 14.16
N VAL A 171 22.13 4.34 13.05
CA VAL A 171 21.21 5.48 12.87
C VAL A 171 19.85 4.93 12.45
N GLY A 172 18.80 5.75 12.49
CA GLY A 172 17.49 5.31 12.02
C GLY A 172 16.81 6.29 11.09
N PHE A 173 15.97 5.74 10.22
CA PHE A 173 15.13 6.45 9.28
C PHE A 173 13.68 6.02 9.45
N SER A 174 12.79 6.96 9.77
CA SER A 174 11.36 6.68 9.76
C SER A 174 10.85 6.69 8.32
N ASN A 175 9.88 5.83 8.02
CA ASN A 175 9.23 5.76 6.71
C ASN A 175 10.18 5.50 5.53
N ALA A 176 11.33 4.88 5.77
CA ALA A 176 12.28 4.45 4.74
C ALA A 176 12.24 2.94 4.54
N GLU A 177 12.50 2.49 3.32
CA GLU A 177 12.55 1.06 3.01
C GLU A 177 13.98 0.49 3.09
N PRO A 178 14.18 -0.76 3.60
CA PRO A 178 15.45 -1.45 3.48
C PRO A 178 15.97 -1.53 2.04
N GLY A 179 17.30 -1.57 1.87
CA GLY A 179 17.95 -1.54 0.56
C GLY A 179 18.38 -0.15 0.10
N TYR A 180 18.72 -0.04 -1.18
CA TYR A 180 19.03 1.20 -1.87
C TYR A 180 18.42 1.20 -3.27
N THR A 181 18.16 2.39 -3.81
CA THR A 181 17.67 2.55 -5.20
C THR A 181 18.78 2.99 -6.15
N ALA A 182 19.77 3.69 -5.63
CA ALA A 182 21.04 3.96 -6.30
C ALA A 182 22.20 3.93 -5.30
N LEU A 183 23.39 3.54 -5.79
CA LEU A 183 24.62 3.41 -5.02
C LEU A 183 25.81 3.85 -5.88
N ALA A 184 26.71 4.64 -5.30
CA ALA A 184 27.98 4.96 -5.93
C ALA A 184 29.12 4.91 -4.89
N THR A 185 30.32 4.56 -5.35
CA THR A 185 31.49 4.39 -4.49
C THR A 185 32.69 5.13 -5.07
N GLN A 186 33.57 5.62 -4.20
CA GLN A 186 34.82 6.28 -4.57
C GLN A 186 35.93 5.81 -3.63
N THR A 187 37.08 5.45 -4.21
CA THR A 187 38.32 5.23 -3.47
C THR A 187 39.29 6.38 -3.72
N ASN A 188 40.02 6.77 -2.68
CA ASN A 188 41.14 7.67 -2.75
C ASN A 188 42.39 6.93 -2.23
N ALA A 189 43.40 6.80 -3.09
CA ALA A 189 44.58 5.98 -2.84
C ALA A 189 45.45 6.53 -1.70
N SER A 190 45.58 7.86 -1.57
CA SER A 190 46.15 8.51 -0.39
C SER A 190 45.97 10.02 -0.54
N GLY A 191 45.19 10.63 0.35
CA GLY A 191 44.98 12.07 0.32
C GLY A 191 44.46 12.61 1.65
N GLN A 192 44.59 13.93 1.82
CA GLN A 192 44.05 14.59 3.00
C GLN A 192 42.52 14.63 2.96
N ASN A 193 41.98 15.10 1.84
CA ASN A 193 40.55 15.25 1.59
C ASN A 193 39.96 13.98 0.95
N ILE A 194 38.65 13.78 1.11
CA ILE A 194 37.96 12.59 0.61
C ILE A 194 37.07 12.98 -0.58
N PRO A 195 37.37 12.57 -1.82
CA PRO A 195 36.46 12.74 -2.94
C PRO A 195 35.21 11.88 -2.73
N THR A 196 34.05 12.42 -3.09
CA THR A 196 32.77 11.71 -3.06
C THR A 196 32.23 11.53 -4.47
N PRO A 197 31.66 10.36 -4.79
CA PRO A 197 31.15 10.10 -6.13
C PRO A 197 29.86 10.90 -6.40
N SER A 198 29.48 11.03 -7.66
CA SER A 198 28.15 11.50 -8.04
C SER A 198 27.11 10.39 -7.87
N LEU A 199 25.84 10.77 -7.71
CA LEU A 199 24.71 9.85 -7.60
C LEU A 199 23.51 10.39 -8.37
N THR A 200 22.89 9.57 -9.22
CA THR A 200 21.57 9.85 -9.79
C THR A 200 20.52 9.15 -8.94
N VAL A 201 19.47 9.87 -8.53
CA VAL A 201 18.43 9.36 -7.64
C VAL A 201 17.18 9.09 -8.47
N PRO A 202 16.75 7.82 -8.61
CA PRO A 202 15.66 7.46 -9.52
C PRO A 202 14.28 7.87 -8.98
N ASP A 203 14.09 7.85 -7.66
CA ASP A 203 12.79 8.05 -7.04
C ASP A 203 12.70 9.38 -6.29
N PRO A 204 11.60 10.15 -6.44
CA PRO A 204 11.36 11.34 -5.64
C PRO A 204 11.21 11.00 -4.16
N ASN A 205 11.34 12.00 -3.28
CA ASN A 205 11.25 11.85 -1.83
C ASN A 205 12.22 10.80 -1.22
N SER A 206 13.33 10.49 -1.92
CA SER A 206 14.35 9.58 -1.40
C SER A 206 15.26 10.28 -0.38
N ALA A 207 15.61 9.58 0.69
CA ALA A 207 16.67 10.02 1.60
C ALA A 207 18.02 9.61 1.02
N ILE A 208 19.03 10.48 1.16
CA ILE A 208 20.39 10.19 0.67
C ILE A 208 21.31 10.11 1.88
N ALA A 209 22.14 9.08 1.92
CA ALA A 209 23.16 8.90 2.93
C ALA A 209 24.54 8.80 2.29
N LEU A 210 25.53 9.34 2.98
CA LEU A 210 26.94 9.30 2.63
C LEU A 210 27.72 8.82 3.85
N VAL A 211 28.47 7.74 3.65
CA VAL A 211 29.51 7.31 4.59
C VAL A 211 30.86 7.52 3.95
N ALA A 212 31.74 8.25 4.62
CA ALA A 212 33.14 8.32 4.26
C ALA A 212 34.00 7.69 5.37
N HIS A 213 35.02 6.93 5.00
CA HIS A 213 35.95 6.30 5.91
C HIS A 213 37.39 6.65 5.52
N LYS A 214 38.23 6.98 6.50
CA LYS A 214 39.64 7.32 6.33
C LYS A 214 40.50 6.50 7.30
N LEU A 215 41.61 5.94 6.83
CA LEU A 215 42.57 5.17 7.64
C LEU A 215 43.50 6.03 8.51
N ALA A 216 42.98 7.17 8.97
CA ALA A 216 43.62 8.09 9.89
C ALA A 216 42.53 8.84 10.67
N GLU A 217 42.86 9.32 11.87
CA GLU A 217 41.99 10.20 12.64
C GLU A 217 41.63 11.49 11.92
N VAL A 218 40.50 12.09 12.31
CA VAL A 218 39.98 13.35 11.77
C VAL A 218 39.46 14.20 12.92
N THR A 219 39.78 15.50 12.91
CA THR A 219 39.26 16.45 13.91
C THR A 219 37.89 16.99 13.48
N THR A 220 37.78 17.49 12.25
CA THR A 220 36.53 18.02 11.70
C THR A 220 36.43 17.81 10.19
N THR A 221 35.22 17.95 9.65
CA THR A 221 34.94 17.84 8.22
C THR A 221 34.04 18.97 7.74
N SER A 222 34.19 19.39 6.48
CA SER A 222 33.21 20.26 5.83
C SER A 222 31.86 19.56 5.68
N VAL A 223 30.78 20.33 5.55
CA VAL A 223 29.48 19.81 5.11
C VAL A 223 29.39 19.95 3.60
N LEU A 224 29.03 18.87 2.89
CA LEU A 224 28.84 18.94 1.44
C LEU A 224 27.59 19.73 1.08
N SER A 225 27.56 20.31 -0.12
CA SER A 225 26.35 20.95 -0.64
C SER A 225 25.21 19.94 -0.71
N LEU A 226 24.00 20.35 -0.29
CA LEU A 226 22.78 19.52 -0.10
C LEU A 226 22.78 18.58 1.11
N PHE A 227 23.91 18.42 1.79
CA PHE A 227 24.02 17.56 2.95
C PHE A 227 23.89 18.35 4.25
N LEU A 228 23.48 17.62 5.29
CA LEU A 228 23.55 18.00 6.68
C LEU A 228 24.58 17.08 7.33
N ASN A 229 25.55 17.67 8.02
CA ASN A 229 26.50 16.89 8.80
C ASN A 229 25.78 16.26 9.98
N SER A 230 25.92 14.94 10.17
CA SER A 230 25.28 14.28 11.31
C SER A 230 26.27 13.63 12.27
N ALA A 231 27.43 13.14 11.81
CA ALA A 231 28.47 12.64 12.74
C ALA A 231 29.88 12.60 12.12
N VAL A 232 30.88 12.88 12.95
CA VAL A 232 32.30 12.61 12.69
C VAL A 232 32.80 11.69 13.80
N ASN A 233 32.99 10.41 13.47
CA ASN A 233 33.37 9.36 14.41
C ASN A 233 34.85 9.03 14.22
N SER A 234 35.72 9.75 14.92
CA SER A 234 37.17 9.56 14.89
C SER A 234 37.66 8.87 16.17
N THR A 235 38.66 7.99 16.05
CA THR A 235 39.24 7.27 17.17
C THR A 235 40.74 7.05 16.99
N ALA A 236 41.48 7.12 18.10
CA ALA A 236 42.88 6.70 18.21
C ALA A 236 43.02 5.30 18.85
N VAL A 237 41.91 4.58 19.06
CA VAL A 237 41.95 3.19 19.51
C VAL A 237 42.51 2.34 18.38
N GLY A 238 43.51 1.50 18.67
CA GLY A 238 44.19 0.66 17.68
C GLY A 238 45.08 1.51 16.77
N LEU A 239 44.93 1.34 15.47
CA LEU A 239 45.54 2.18 14.44
C LEU A 239 44.47 3.16 13.93
N ASP A 240 44.63 4.43 14.29
CA ASP A 240 43.66 5.53 14.17
C ASP A 240 42.79 5.53 12.91
N GLN A 241 41.46 5.65 13.05
CA GLN A 241 40.55 5.74 11.89
C GLN A 241 39.41 6.72 12.13
N ALA A 242 38.77 7.14 11.04
CA ALA A 242 37.60 8.01 11.09
C ALA A 242 36.49 7.55 10.14
N ALA A 243 35.28 7.45 10.66
CA ALA A 243 34.05 7.26 9.89
C ALA A 243 33.19 8.53 9.97
N ILE A 244 32.78 9.06 8.82
CA ILE A 244 32.03 10.31 8.70
C ILE A 244 30.68 9.98 8.08
N TRP A 245 29.63 10.53 8.67
CA TRP A 245 28.26 10.36 8.23
C TRP A 245 27.64 11.70 7.86
N GLN A 246 27.12 11.77 6.63
CA GLN A 246 26.30 12.89 6.18
C GLN A 246 25.02 12.35 5.53
N ARG A 247 23.97 13.17 5.58
CA ARG A 247 22.70 12.85 4.92
C ARG A 247 22.12 14.06 4.21
N ALA A 248 21.28 13.83 3.22
CA ALA A 248 20.40 14.85 2.67
C ALA A 248 18.94 14.59 3.09
N SER A 249 18.15 15.65 3.19
CA SER A 249 16.72 15.55 3.52
C SER A 249 15.93 15.00 2.33
N ALA A 250 15.02 14.07 2.57
CA ALA A 250 14.07 13.59 1.56
C ALA A 250 13.15 14.71 1.04
N ALA A 251 12.84 15.70 1.89
CA ALA A 251 12.01 16.85 1.52
C ALA A 251 12.58 17.70 0.38
N SER A 252 13.88 17.57 0.09
CA SER A 252 14.55 18.34 -0.97
C SER A 252 14.32 17.76 -2.39
N ASN A 253 13.67 16.59 -2.53
CA ASN A 253 13.39 15.95 -3.83
C ASN A 253 14.61 15.91 -4.77
N ILE A 254 15.76 15.53 -4.23
CA ILE A 254 17.03 15.53 -4.95
C ILE A 254 17.02 14.44 -6.02
N SER A 255 17.15 14.83 -7.28
CA SER A 255 17.25 13.92 -8.43
C SER A 255 18.70 13.55 -8.80
N SER A 256 19.66 14.37 -8.39
CA SER A 256 21.09 14.09 -8.59
C SER A 256 21.96 14.79 -7.56
N VAL A 257 23.09 14.16 -7.25
CA VAL A 257 24.17 14.69 -6.42
C VAL A 257 25.44 14.69 -7.27
N ALA A 258 26.04 15.87 -7.48
CA ALA A 258 27.32 15.97 -8.18
C ALA A 258 28.46 15.40 -7.33
N ALA A 259 29.55 14.99 -8.00
CA ALA A 259 30.78 14.63 -7.30
C ALA A 259 31.33 15.87 -6.57
N GLN A 260 31.78 15.67 -5.33
CA GLN A 260 32.26 16.74 -4.45
C GLN A 260 33.52 16.28 -3.70
N THR A 261 34.10 17.17 -2.91
CA THR A 261 35.26 16.86 -2.06
C THR A 261 34.94 17.22 -0.62
N LEU A 262 34.99 16.22 0.26
CA LEU A 262 34.90 16.41 1.69
C LEU A 262 36.25 16.92 2.20
N THR A 263 36.26 18.16 2.69
CA THR A 263 37.46 18.78 3.24
C THR A 263 37.69 18.30 4.66
N ILE A 264 38.87 17.76 4.94
CA ILE A 264 39.22 17.12 6.22
C ILE A 264 40.25 17.98 6.95
N THR A 265 39.98 18.29 8.22
CA THR A 265 40.93 18.94 9.13
C THR A 265 41.41 17.94 10.17
N GLY A 266 42.72 17.87 10.38
CA GLY A 266 43.37 16.90 11.28
C GLY A 266 43.76 15.59 10.58
N GLY A 267 44.61 14.81 11.28
CA GLY A 267 45.17 13.54 10.81
C GLY A 267 46.11 13.64 9.62
N ALA A 268 46.75 12.52 9.29
CA ALA A 268 47.60 12.38 8.12
C ALA A 268 46.81 12.11 6.83
N ALA A 269 47.45 12.30 5.67
CA ALA A 269 46.93 11.79 4.40
C ALA A 269 46.94 10.26 4.43
N ALA A 270 45.82 9.65 4.05
CA ALA A 270 45.65 8.20 4.10
C ALA A 270 44.67 7.73 3.02
N ILE A 271 44.62 6.41 2.82
CA ILE A 271 43.56 5.80 2.00
C ILE A 271 42.20 6.19 2.60
N SER A 272 41.28 6.61 1.74
CA SER A 272 39.91 6.90 2.12
C SER A 272 38.92 6.34 1.11
N ARG A 273 37.70 6.12 1.57
CA ARG A 273 36.59 5.57 0.79
C ARG A 273 35.33 6.35 1.09
N ALA A 274 34.54 6.60 0.08
CA ALA A 274 33.23 7.21 0.20
C ALA A 274 32.19 6.34 -0.48
N VAL A 275 31.06 6.14 0.19
CA VAL A 275 29.89 5.44 -0.34
C VAL A 275 28.69 6.34 -0.16
N ILE A 276 27.99 6.63 -1.26
CA ILE A 276 26.74 7.37 -1.26
C ILE A 276 25.63 6.47 -1.79
N TRP A 277 24.46 6.50 -1.16
CA TRP A 277 23.30 5.77 -1.63
C TRP A 277 22.01 6.52 -1.34
N SER A 278 20.95 6.13 -2.03
CA SER A 278 19.59 6.63 -1.81
C SER A 278 18.67 5.53 -1.29
N MET A 279 17.73 5.92 -0.43
CA MET A 279 16.72 5.07 0.18
C MET A 279 15.35 5.61 -0.21
N ARG A 280 14.50 4.73 -0.74
CA ARG A 280 13.12 5.09 -1.09
C ARG A 280 12.24 5.17 0.15
N LYS A 281 11.17 5.94 0.00
CA LYS A 281 10.08 5.98 0.96
C LYS A 281 9.43 4.59 1.06
N ALA A 282 9.14 4.14 2.27
CA ALA A 282 8.41 2.91 2.47
C ALA A 282 6.98 3.07 1.92
N PRO A 283 6.48 2.14 1.09
CA PRO A 283 5.13 2.24 0.56
C PRO A 283 4.06 2.01 1.65
N TRP A 284 4.42 1.34 2.75
CA TRP A 284 3.62 1.18 3.96
C TRP A 284 4.52 0.92 5.18
N ILE A 285 4.00 1.23 6.37
CA ILE A 285 4.65 0.99 7.67
C ILE A 285 4.59 -0.51 7.99
N SER A 286 3.38 -1.06 7.93
CA SER A 286 3.04 -2.44 8.25
C SER A 286 1.90 -2.92 7.34
N GLN A 287 1.74 -4.24 7.25
CA GLN A 287 0.70 -4.87 6.47
C GLN A 287 0.14 -6.08 7.24
N GLU A 288 -1.18 -6.17 7.29
CA GLU A 288 -1.89 -7.27 7.95
C GLU A 288 -2.78 -7.97 6.92
N SER A 289 -3.04 -9.27 7.10
CA SER A 289 -3.95 -10.01 6.22
C SER A 289 -4.94 -10.90 6.97
N THR A 290 -6.07 -11.17 6.34
CA THR A 290 -7.10 -12.11 6.80
C THR A 290 -7.78 -12.74 5.60
N SER A 291 -8.65 -13.73 5.81
CA SER A 291 -9.47 -14.29 4.74
C SER A 291 -10.84 -14.73 5.24
N ILE A 292 -11.78 -14.81 4.30
CA ILE A 292 -13.13 -15.31 4.54
C ILE A 292 -13.65 -15.99 3.28
N THR A 293 -14.56 -16.96 3.43
CA THR A 293 -15.30 -17.58 2.33
C THR A 293 -16.77 -17.19 2.45
N PRO A 294 -17.22 -16.09 1.82
CA PRO A 294 -18.62 -15.67 1.87
C PRO A 294 -19.49 -16.68 1.13
N VAL A 295 -20.68 -16.98 1.66
CA VAL A 295 -21.64 -17.88 1.00
C VAL A 295 -22.91 -17.12 0.68
N ASN A 296 -23.24 -17.05 -0.60
CA ASN A 296 -24.52 -16.52 -1.05
C ASN A 296 -25.54 -17.66 -1.07
N THR A 297 -26.63 -17.51 -0.33
CA THR A 297 -27.77 -18.44 -0.36
C THR A 297 -28.73 -18.13 -1.52
N GLN A 298 -28.71 -16.89 -2.00
CA GLN A 298 -29.56 -16.37 -3.07
C GLN A 298 -28.77 -15.43 -3.98
N PHE A 299 -29.31 -15.18 -5.18
CA PHE A 299 -28.70 -14.27 -6.14
C PHE A 299 -28.86 -12.84 -5.64
N TRP A 300 -27.81 -12.03 -5.73
CA TRP A 300 -27.87 -10.63 -5.30
C TRP A 300 -28.01 -9.68 -6.47
N ILE A 301 -28.89 -8.70 -6.31
CA ILE A 301 -28.89 -7.47 -7.11
C ILE A 301 -28.49 -6.35 -6.15
N LYS A 302 -27.34 -5.73 -6.42
CA LYS A 302 -26.75 -4.74 -5.53
C LYS A 302 -26.67 -3.38 -6.21
N ASN A 303 -27.16 -2.36 -5.52
CA ASN A 303 -26.88 -0.98 -5.87
C ASN A 303 -25.69 -0.50 -5.02
N LEU A 304 -24.54 -0.31 -5.66
CA LEU A 304 -23.33 0.09 -4.94
C LEU A 304 -23.38 1.52 -4.39
N ARG A 305 -24.18 2.41 -5.00
CA ARG A 305 -24.42 3.77 -4.48
C ARG A 305 -25.33 3.79 -3.29
N ARG A 306 -26.28 2.85 -3.26
CA ARG A 306 -27.35 2.79 -2.26
C ARG A 306 -27.42 1.37 -1.71
N PRO A 307 -26.50 0.98 -0.80
CA PRO A 307 -26.44 -0.39 -0.30
C PRO A 307 -27.72 -0.88 0.40
N ASN A 308 -28.53 0.02 0.95
CA ASN A 308 -29.89 -0.29 1.44
C ASN A 308 -30.80 -0.90 0.36
N ASN A 309 -30.58 -0.56 -0.91
CA ASN A 309 -31.32 -1.12 -2.03
C ASN A 309 -30.80 -2.50 -2.47
N ASN A 310 -29.71 -3.02 -1.87
CA ASN A 310 -29.25 -4.38 -2.14
C ASN A 310 -30.32 -5.38 -1.73
N VAL A 311 -30.61 -6.33 -2.61
CA VAL A 311 -31.69 -7.30 -2.40
C VAL A 311 -31.30 -8.68 -2.91
N GLN A 312 -31.67 -9.69 -2.13
CA GLN A 312 -31.62 -11.08 -2.57
C GLN A 312 -32.87 -11.42 -3.38
N VAL A 313 -32.69 -12.11 -4.50
CA VAL A 313 -33.78 -12.49 -5.39
C VAL A 313 -33.73 -13.98 -5.72
N ASN A 314 -34.92 -14.55 -5.89
CA ASN A 314 -35.08 -15.92 -6.39
C ASN A 314 -35.06 -15.89 -7.91
N VAL A 315 -33.94 -16.32 -8.50
CA VAL A 315 -33.82 -16.47 -9.96
C VAL A 315 -34.54 -17.75 -10.40
N THR A 316 -35.44 -17.61 -11.36
CA THR A 316 -36.23 -18.73 -11.92
C THR A 316 -35.81 -19.13 -13.32
N GLY A 317 -34.97 -18.33 -13.97
CA GLY A 317 -34.42 -18.61 -15.28
C GLY A 317 -33.61 -17.43 -15.81
N PHE A 318 -32.87 -17.67 -16.87
CA PHE A 318 -32.14 -16.66 -17.63
C PHE A 318 -32.18 -17.02 -19.11
N GLY A 319 -32.14 -16.02 -19.98
CA GLY A 319 -32.05 -16.20 -21.43
C GLY A 319 -30.60 -16.45 -21.88
N ASP A 320 -30.43 -16.71 -23.18
CA ASP A 320 -29.10 -16.85 -23.78
C ASP A 320 -28.28 -15.58 -23.60
N ILE A 321 -26.97 -15.75 -23.38
CA ILE A 321 -26.03 -14.63 -23.24
C ILE A 321 -25.58 -14.21 -24.64
N GLY A 322 -26.08 -13.05 -25.08
CA GLY A 322 -25.72 -12.43 -26.36
C GLY A 322 -24.55 -11.47 -26.23
N ARG A 323 -23.88 -11.22 -27.35
CA ARG A 323 -22.96 -10.08 -27.54
C ARG A 323 -23.17 -9.51 -28.92
N THR A 324 -23.72 -8.30 -29.02
CA THR A 324 -23.93 -7.65 -30.32
C THR A 324 -22.57 -7.35 -30.96
N ALA A 325 -22.36 -7.86 -32.17
CA ALA A 325 -21.18 -7.56 -32.97
C ALA A 325 -21.20 -6.08 -33.39
N ARG A 326 -20.05 -5.41 -33.31
CA ARG A 326 -19.84 -4.06 -33.84
C ARG A 326 -19.02 -4.14 -35.11
N THR A 327 -19.46 -4.99 -36.02
CA THR A 327 -18.78 -5.27 -37.28
C THR A 327 -19.67 -4.84 -38.45
N GLY A 328 -19.05 -4.20 -39.44
CA GLY A 328 -19.69 -3.87 -40.71
C GLY A 328 -18.95 -4.55 -41.84
N VAL A 329 -19.67 -5.21 -42.75
CA VAL A 329 -19.09 -5.81 -43.96
C VAL A 329 -19.58 -5.00 -45.15
N PHE A 330 -18.65 -4.43 -45.91
CA PHE A 330 -18.92 -3.55 -47.03
C PHE A 330 -18.47 -4.19 -48.33
N ASP A 331 -19.42 -4.39 -49.24
CA ASP A 331 -19.12 -4.76 -50.63
C ASP A 331 -18.66 -3.52 -51.39
N VAL A 332 -17.38 -3.50 -51.78
CA VAL A 332 -16.77 -2.39 -52.51
C VAL A 332 -16.73 -2.74 -53.99
N ILE A 333 -17.30 -1.87 -54.83
CA ILE A 333 -17.27 -2.01 -56.30
C ILE A 333 -15.81 -2.20 -56.76
N ASN A 334 -15.59 -3.16 -57.65
CA ASN A 334 -14.28 -3.61 -58.15
C ASN A 334 -13.36 -4.30 -57.13
N ARG A 335 -13.90 -4.82 -56.01
CA ARG A 335 -13.20 -5.81 -55.18
C ARG A 335 -13.83 -7.18 -55.30
N THR A 336 -13.00 -8.23 -55.38
CA THR A 336 -13.45 -9.62 -55.40
C THR A 336 -13.93 -10.11 -54.03
N LEU A 337 -13.48 -9.46 -52.95
CA LEU A 337 -13.86 -9.78 -51.57
C LEU A 337 -14.29 -8.51 -50.81
N PRO A 338 -15.30 -8.61 -49.93
CA PRO A 338 -15.77 -7.49 -49.13
C PRO A 338 -14.70 -6.97 -48.17
N VAL A 339 -14.85 -5.73 -47.73
CA VAL A 339 -14.04 -5.12 -46.67
C VAL A 339 -14.81 -5.22 -45.36
N ALA A 340 -14.22 -5.89 -44.37
CA ALA A 340 -14.76 -5.90 -43.02
C ALA A 340 -14.16 -4.76 -42.19
N VAL A 341 -15.00 -3.99 -41.52
CA VAL A 341 -14.64 -3.09 -40.43
C VAL A 341 -14.99 -3.82 -39.14
N THR A 342 -13.97 -4.19 -38.36
CA THR A 342 -14.16 -4.93 -37.12
C THR A 342 -13.83 -4.07 -35.90
N ASP A 343 -14.67 -4.16 -34.88
CA ASP A 343 -14.45 -3.60 -33.55
C ASP A 343 -14.73 -4.69 -32.49
N LEU A 344 -14.41 -4.41 -31.22
CA LEU A 344 -14.75 -5.29 -30.11
C LEU A 344 -16.27 -5.47 -30.03
N HIS A 345 -16.73 -6.72 -29.80
CA HIS A 345 -18.13 -6.97 -29.50
C HIS A 345 -18.58 -6.13 -28.29
N SER A 346 -19.85 -5.75 -28.28
CA SER A 346 -20.45 -5.12 -27.10
C SER A 346 -20.40 -6.03 -25.85
N GLY A 347 -20.65 -5.44 -24.68
CA GLY A 347 -20.83 -6.17 -23.43
C GLY A 347 -21.90 -7.26 -23.54
N ARG A 348 -21.92 -8.19 -22.59
CA ARG A 348 -22.93 -9.24 -22.55
C ARG A 348 -24.32 -8.64 -22.40
N SER A 349 -25.30 -9.19 -23.10
CA SER A 349 -26.72 -8.94 -22.85
C SER A 349 -27.44 -10.24 -22.55
N MET A 350 -28.38 -10.20 -21.62
CA MET A 350 -29.19 -11.37 -21.27
C MET A 350 -30.51 -10.95 -20.61
N GLU A 351 -31.49 -11.84 -20.64
CA GLU A 351 -32.72 -11.69 -19.87
C GLU A 351 -32.56 -12.44 -18.54
N LEU A 352 -32.80 -11.79 -17.40
CA LEU A 352 -32.86 -12.45 -16.09
C LEU A 352 -34.32 -12.51 -15.61
N ARG A 353 -34.79 -13.68 -15.19
CA ARG A 353 -36.14 -13.86 -14.66
C ARG A 353 -36.11 -14.08 -13.15
N VAL A 354 -36.64 -13.12 -12.40
CA VAL A 354 -36.65 -13.18 -10.93
C VAL A 354 -38.07 -13.25 -10.38
N THR A 355 -38.22 -13.74 -9.14
CA THR A 355 -39.51 -13.84 -8.47
C THR A 355 -39.51 -13.27 -7.08
N THR A 356 -40.64 -12.67 -6.69
CA THR A 356 -40.94 -12.20 -5.34
C THR A 356 -42.17 -12.91 -4.80
N ASP A 357 -42.17 -13.28 -3.52
CA ASP A 357 -43.25 -14.12 -2.97
C ASP A 357 -44.55 -13.36 -2.68
N THR A 358 -44.45 -12.06 -2.40
CA THR A 358 -45.59 -11.21 -2.04
C THR A 358 -45.71 -9.99 -2.95
N VAL A 359 -46.91 -9.39 -2.98
CA VAL A 359 -47.15 -8.14 -3.71
C VAL A 359 -46.36 -6.98 -3.11
N GLY A 360 -46.20 -6.94 -1.79
CA GLY A 360 -45.37 -5.94 -1.10
C GLY A 360 -43.91 -6.05 -1.51
N ALA A 361 -43.34 -7.26 -1.53
CA ALA A 361 -41.96 -7.47 -1.99
C ALA A 361 -41.78 -7.12 -3.48
N ALA A 362 -42.82 -7.29 -4.30
CA ALA A 362 -42.80 -6.84 -5.69
C ALA A 362 -42.75 -5.31 -5.80
N ALA A 363 -43.55 -4.58 -5.00
CA ALA A 363 -43.53 -3.12 -4.99
C ALA A 363 -42.21 -2.55 -4.46
N ASP A 364 -41.62 -3.16 -3.43
CA ASP A 364 -40.29 -2.82 -2.93
C ASP A 364 -39.22 -3.01 -4.02
N LEU A 365 -39.23 -4.17 -4.68
CA LEU A 365 -38.28 -4.46 -5.76
C LEU A 365 -38.43 -3.48 -6.95
N ASP A 366 -39.67 -3.14 -7.32
CA ASP A 366 -39.98 -2.16 -8.36
C ASP A 366 -39.40 -0.77 -8.01
N THR A 367 -39.54 -0.36 -6.75
CA THR A 367 -39.01 0.92 -6.24
C THR A 367 -37.49 0.94 -6.28
N ARG A 368 -36.82 -0.17 -5.94
CA ARG A 368 -35.35 -0.29 -6.04
C ARG A 368 -34.85 -0.17 -7.49
N PHE A 369 -35.61 -0.70 -8.45
CA PHE A 369 -35.26 -0.62 -9.88
C PHE A 369 -35.55 0.75 -10.50
N ALA A 370 -36.47 1.53 -9.94
CA ALA A 370 -36.80 2.87 -10.42
C ALA A 370 -35.60 3.84 -10.44
N ALA A 371 -34.53 3.55 -9.68
CA ALA A 371 -33.31 4.35 -9.68
C ALA A 371 -32.56 4.34 -11.04
N GLY A 372 -32.72 3.30 -11.86
CA GLY A 372 -32.10 3.22 -13.19
C GLY A 372 -30.55 3.22 -13.22
N GLU A 373 -29.91 2.97 -12.08
CA GLU A 373 -28.46 3.02 -11.93
C GLU A 373 -27.76 1.74 -12.40
N VAL A 374 -26.43 1.80 -12.48
CA VAL A 374 -25.60 0.60 -12.69
C VAL A 374 -25.64 -0.26 -11.44
N MET A 375 -26.14 -1.49 -11.57
CA MET A 375 -26.23 -2.45 -10.47
C MET A 375 -25.25 -3.61 -10.67
N LEU A 376 -24.74 -4.15 -9.56
CA LEU A 376 -23.96 -5.38 -9.55
C LEU A 376 -24.90 -6.57 -9.37
N PHE A 377 -24.97 -7.41 -10.41
CA PHE A 377 -25.64 -8.70 -10.39
C PHE A 377 -24.62 -9.74 -9.97
N GLN A 378 -24.72 -10.26 -8.74
CA GLN A 378 -23.74 -11.19 -8.19
C GLN A 378 -24.33 -12.59 -8.08
N SER A 379 -23.63 -13.54 -8.70
CA SER A 379 -24.01 -14.95 -8.75
C SER A 379 -23.88 -15.66 -7.40
N LEU A 380 -24.21 -16.95 -7.36
CA LEU A 380 -24.04 -17.80 -6.17
C LEU A 380 -22.60 -18.29 -5.98
N GLY A 381 -21.72 -18.06 -6.96
CA GLY A 381 -20.35 -18.55 -6.97
C GLY A 381 -19.83 -18.84 -8.39
N PRO A 382 -18.59 -19.36 -8.51
CA PRO A 382 -17.93 -19.56 -9.80
C PRO A 382 -18.62 -20.60 -10.70
N ASP A 383 -19.28 -21.60 -10.12
CA ASP A 383 -20.00 -22.64 -10.86
C ASP A 383 -21.42 -22.22 -11.29
N CYS A 384 -21.86 -21.01 -10.92
CA CYS A 384 -23.17 -20.52 -11.32
C CYS A 384 -23.16 -20.19 -12.83
N PRO A 385 -24.10 -20.74 -13.62
CA PRO A 385 -24.14 -20.46 -15.06
C PRO A 385 -24.52 -19.01 -15.37
N ILE A 386 -25.07 -18.28 -14.39
CA ILE A 386 -25.36 -16.85 -14.50
C ILE A 386 -24.11 -16.08 -14.06
N PRO A 387 -23.51 -15.26 -14.94
CA PRO A 387 -22.30 -14.56 -14.60
C PRO A 387 -22.55 -13.42 -13.60
N THR A 388 -21.54 -13.15 -12.78
CA THR A 388 -21.45 -11.87 -12.08
C THR A 388 -21.10 -10.76 -13.08
N MET A 389 -21.84 -9.65 -13.05
CA MET A 389 -21.61 -8.50 -13.94
C MET A 389 -22.20 -7.20 -13.38
N TYR A 390 -21.63 -6.07 -13.80
CA TYR A 390 -22.31 -4.77 -13.69
C TYR A 390 -23.24 -4.63 -14.87
N ALA A 391 -24.50 -4.33 -14.62
CA ALA A 391 -25.47 -4.16 -15.70
C ALA A 391 -26.43 -3.01 -15.40
N VAL A 392 -26.96 -2.44 -16.49
CA VAL A 392 -28.14 -1.57 -16.46
C VAL A 392 -29.36 -2.43 -16.82
N ILE A 393 -30.46 -2.21 -16.11
CA ILE A 393 -31.75 -2.84 -16.39
C ILE A 393 -32.46 -2.01 -17.45
N GLY A 394 -32.81 -2.62 -18.58
CA GLY A 394 -33.66 -2.00 -19.60
C GLY A 394 -35.13 -1.91 -19.17
N ASN A 395 -36.03 -1.72 -20.13
CA ASN A 395 -37.47 -1.74 -19.85
C ASN A 395 -37.89 -3.11 -19.34
N TYR A 396 -38.22 -3.20 -18.06
CA TYR A 396 -38.70 -4.44 -17.45
C TYR A 396 -40.22 -4.44 -17.31
N ALA A 397 -40.78 -5.63 -17.16
CA ALA A 397 -42.18 -5.82 -16.82
C ALA A 397 -42.29 -6.91 -15.75
N TYR A 398 -43.34 -6.82 -14.94
CA TYR A 398 -43.67 -7.89 -13.99
C TYR A 398 -45.14 -8.27 -14.04
N GLY A 399 -45.41 -9.55 -13.78
CA GLY A 399 -46.74 -10.12 -13.89
C GLY A 399 -46.96 -11.31 -12.96
N ARG A 400 -48.16 -11.90 -13.04
CA ARG A 400 -48.56 -13.09 -12.31
C ARG A 400 -48.82 -14.24 -13.28
N LYS A 401 -48.38 -15.47 -12.95
CA LYS A 401 -48.66 -16.66 -13.77
C LYS A 401 -50.13 -17.11 -13.70
N SER A 402 -50.83 -16.76 -12.63
CA SER A 402 -52.27 -17.00 -12.48
C SER A 402 -52.93 -15.80 -11.82
N GLN A 403 -54.23 -15.60 -12.05
CA GLN A 403 -54.96 -14.45 -11.50
C GLN A 403 -54.96 -14.40 -9.97
N ARG A 404 -54.85 -15.55 -9.29
CA ARG A 404 -54.83 -15.64 -7.82
C ARG A 404 -53.43 -15.66 -7.20
N ALA A 405 -52.38 -15.76 -8.01
CA ALA A 405 -51.02 -15.82 -7.49
C ALA A 405 -50.61 -14.49 -6.86
N GLN A 406 -50.07 -14.56 -5.64
CA GLN A 406 -49.43 -13.42 -4.98
C GLN A 406 -48.01 -13.19 -5.50
N ARG A 407 -47.31 -14.27 -5.86
CA ARG A 407 -45.98 -14.21 -6.47
C ARG A 407 -45.98 -13.37 -7.75
N ARG A 408 -44.95 -12.54 -7.91
CA ARG A 408 -44.70 -11.78 -9.15
C ARG A 408 -43.43 -12.30 -9.83
N HIS A 409 -43.47 -12.33 -11.15
CA HIS A 409 -42.34 -12.69 -12.00
C HIS A 409 -41.89 -11.44 -12.74
N PHE A 410 -40.64 -11.06 -12.56
CA PHE A 410 -40.00 -9.95 -13.26
C PHE A 410 -39.14 -10.51 -14.39
N THR A 411 -39.20 -9.85 -15.54
CA THR A 411 -38.30 -10.09 -16.67
C THR A 411 -37.39 -8.87 -16.79
N LEU A 412 -36.10 -9.04 -16.53
CA LEU A 412 -35.10 -7.99 -16.49
C LEU A 412 -34.17 -8.10 -17.70
N PRO A 413 -34.31 -7.25 -18.73
CA PRO A 413 -33.31 -7.17 -19.80
C PRO A 413 -32.05 -6.50 -19.23
N LEU A 414 -30.93 -7.21 -19.23
CA LEU A 414 -29.66 -6.74 -18.69
C LEU A 414 -28.70 -6.45 -19.84
N VAL A 415 -28.01 -5.30 -19.73
CA VAL A 415 -26.87 -4.97 -20.59
C VAL A 415 -25.68 -4.71 -19.70
N GLU A 416 -24.63 -5.50 -19.88
CA GLU A 416 -23.38 -5.34 -19.15
C GLU A 416 -22.71 -4.01 -19.49
N VAL A 417 -22.28 -3.31 -18.45
CA VAL A 417 -21.62 -2.00 -18.53
C VAL A 417 -20.31 -2.02 -17.74
N ALA A 418 -19.51 -0.97 -17.90
CA ALA A 418 -18.35 -0.77 -17.05
C ALA A 418 -18.75 -0.65 -15.58
N ALA A 419 -17.88 -1.11 -14.69
CA ALA A 419 -18.05 -0.87 -13.26
C ALA A 419 -18.15 0.65 -13.01
N PRO A 420 -18.98 1.09 -12.05
CA PRO A 420 -18.99 2.50 -11.64
C PRO A 420 -17.61 2.90 -11.10
N ASP A 421 -17.36 4.21 -11.01
CA ASP A 421 -16.09 4.75 -10.52
C ASP A 421 -15.77 4.24 -9.10
N ALA A 422 -14.50 3.94 -8.82
CA ALA A 422 -14.04 3.34 -7.57
C ALA A 422 -14.30 4.22 -6.32
N GLY A 423 -14.51 5.52 -6.50
CA GLY A 423 -14.88 6.47 -5.45
C GLY A 423 -16.36 6.50 -5.12
N VAL A 424 -17.20 5.79 -5.89
CA VAL A 424 -18.64 5.66 -5.61
C VAL A 424 -18.81 4.78 -4.36
N PHE A 425 -19.00 5.47 -3.22
CA PHE A 425 -19.21 5.07 -1.81
C PHE A 425 -18.98 3.58 -1.44
N SER A 426 -18.07 3.32 -0.49
CA SER A 426 -17.80 1.97 0.03
C SER A 426 -18.20 1.72 1.47
N THR A 427 -18.63 2.74 2.22
CA THR A 427 -19.00 2.56 3.63
C THR A 427 -20.45 2.90 3.81
N THR A 428 -21.22 1.89 4.21
CA THR A 428 -22.58 2.14 4.68
C THR A 428 -22.50 2.73 6.07
N VAL A 429 -22.92 3.99 6.17
CA VAL A 429 -23.12 4.68 7.43
C VAL A 429 -24.54 4.36 7.90
N THR A 430 -24.69 3.89 9.12
CA THR A 430 -26.01 3.88 9.79
C THR A 430 -26.18 5.19 10.56
N TYR A 431 -27.42 5.56 10.92
CA TYR A 431 -27.64 6.69 11.82
C TYR A 431 -26.85 6.56 13.14
N GLY A 432 -26.65 5.32 13.62
CA GLY A 432 -25.85 5.03 14.80
C GLY A 432 -24.34 5.27 14.61
N ASP A 433 -23.85 5.29 13.38
CA ASP A 433 -22.45 5.55 13.05
C ASP A 433 -22.15 7.06 12.95
N LEU A 434 -23.16 7.91 12.74
CA LEU A 434 -22.97 9.36 12.58
C LEU A 434 -22.24 10.02 13.76
N PRO A 435 -22.53 9.70 15.05
CA PRO A 435 -21.78 10.27 16.17
C PRO A 435 -20.31 9.84 16.22
N GLY A 436 -19.95 8.73 15.55
CA GLY A 436 -18.55 8.28 15.42
C GLY A 436 -17.81 8.93 14.25
N LEU A 437 -18.55 9.31 13.20
CA LEU A 437 -18.01 9.97 12.00
C LEU A 437 -17.85 11.48 12.19
N PHE A 438 -18.79 12.11 12.88
CA PHE A 438 -18.82 13.56 13.07
C PHE A 438 -18.72 13.88 14.55
N ALA A 439 -17.65 14.58 14.94
CA ALA A 439 -17.40 14.95 16.33
C ALA A 439 -18.51 15.84 16.89
N THR A 440 -19.09 16.70 16.05
CA THR A 440 -20.21 17.57 16.39
C THR A 440 -21.27 17.60 15.28
N TYR A 441 -22.49 18.03 15.65
CA TYR A 441 -23.54 18.27 14.68
C TYR A 441 -23.21 19.41 13.70
N ALA A 442 -22.36 20.37 14.12
CA ALA A 442 -21.87 21.42 13.23
C ALA A 442 -20.94 20.85 12.14
N ASP A 443 -20.11 19.86 12.47
CA ASP A 443 -19.26 19.17 11.50
C ASP A 443 -20.11 18.37 10.49
N LEU A 444 -21.18 17.72 10.98
CA LEU A 444 -22.16 17.05 10.11
C LEU A 444 -22.81 18.04 9.13
N ILE A 445 -23.33 19.18 9.60
CA ILE A 445 -23.96 20.19 8.72
C ILE A 445 -22.92 20.80 7.74
N ALA A 446 -21.68 20.98 8.18
CA ALA A 446 -20.63 21.53 7.31
C ALA A 446 -20.26 20.55 6.18
N ALA A 447 -20.26 19.25 6.46
CA ALA A 447 -19.99 18.21 5.47
C ALA A 447 -21.20 17.87 4.60
N GLU A 448 -22.38 17.76 5.22
CA GLU A 448 -23.65 17.35 4.64
C GLU A 448 -24.72 18.44 4.91
N PRO A 449 -24.75 19.51 4.09
CA PRO A 449 -25.55 20.70 4.37
C PRO A 449 -27.06 20.46 4.39
N THR A 450 -27.53 19.38 3.76
CA THR A 450 -28.95 19.02 3.70
C THR A 450 -29.20 17.62 4.25
N TYR A 451 -30.42 17.39 4.73
CA TYR A 451 -30.87 16.05 5.10
C TYR A 451 -30.84 15.06 3.92
N SER A 452 -30.93 15.55 2.68
CA SER A 452 -30.76 14.70 1.50
C SER A 452 -29.33 14.16 1.42
N ASP A 453 -28.33 15.01 1.69
CA ASP A 453 -26.92 14.61 1.67
C ASP A 453 -26.63 13.61 2.80
N VAL A 454 -27.22 13.83 3.98
CA VAL A 454 -27.17 12.85 5.09
C VAL A 454 -27.84 11.54 4.71
N LEU A 455 -28.98 11.55 4.01
CA LEU A 455 -29.64 10.34 3.54
C LEU A 455 -28.87 9.63 2.43
N ASP A 456 -28.10 10.35 1.63
CA ASP A 456 -27.23 9.75 0.62
C ASP A 456 -26.06 8.96 1.25
N ILE A 457 -25.58 9.37 2.44
CA ILE A 457 -24.58 8.60 3.19
C ILE A 457 -25.19 7.55 4.13
N VAL A 458 -26.37 7.83 4.72
CA VAL A 458 -27.01 6.95 5.70
C VAL A 458 -27.93 5.95 4.99
N ALA A 459 -27.60 4.66 5.10
CA ALA A 459 -28.46 3.61 4.58
C ALA A 459 -29.64 3.34 5.51
N GLU A 460 -30.73 4.09 5.36
CA GLU A 460 -32.02 3.71 5.92
C GLU A 460 -32.99 3.30 4.80
N SER A 461 -33.81 2.28 5.06
CA SER A 461 -34.63 1.60 4.05
C SER A 461 -35.94 2.33 3.70
N GLU A 462 -36.32 3.38 4.42
CA GLU A 462 -37.69 3.91 4.36
C GLU A 462 -37.90 5.17 3.51
N VAL A 463 -36.85 5.88 3.10
CA VAL A 463 -37.02 7.18 2.40
C VAL A 463 -36.33 7.15 1.04
N ILE A 464 -37.10 6.83 0.00
CA ILE A 464 -36.74 7.15 -1.38
C ILE A 464 -37.48 8.45 -1.71
N VAL A 465 -36.76 9.58 -1.73
CA VAL A 465 -37.31 10.85 -2.21
C VAL A 465 -37.31 10.80 -3.74
N PRO A 466 -38.48 10.82 -4.41
CA PRO A 466 -38.57 10.81 -5.87
C PRO A 466 -38.06 12.08 -6.53
#